data_AF-A0A8J4QJ85-F1
#
_entry.id   AF-A0A8J4QJ85-F1
#
_cell.length_a   1.000
_cell.length_b   1.000
_cell.length_c   1.000
_cell.angle_alpha   90.00
_cell.angle_beta   90.00
_cell.angle_gamma   90.00
#
_symmetry.space_group_name_H-M   'P 1'
#
loop_
_entity.id
_entity.type
_entity.pdbx_description
1 polymer ?
#
loop_
_entity_poly.entity_id
_entity_poly.type
_entity_poly.pdbx_seq_one_letter_code
_entity_poly.pdbx_strand_id
1 'polypeptide(L)' 'MFCLPNCYTKNPDDFDPSNPYNDPEVMLEIREHLVREKWIQIEKAKIIREKLKWCYSVEGINHLQKC' A
#
# COMPACT_ATOMS: atom_id res chain seq x y z
N MET A 1 5.42 4.02 15.66
CA MET A 1 5.91 4.16 14.28
C MET A 1 4.73 4.61 13.43
N PHE A 2 4.31 5.84 13.72
CA PHE A 2 3.12 6.46 13.16
C PHE A 2 3.55 7.22 11.92
N CYS A 3 2.95 6.94 10.78
CA CYS A 3 2.98 7.91 9.68
C CYS A 3 2.15 9.12 10.15
N LEU A 4 2.86 10.15 10.59
CA LEU A 4 2.31 11.48 10.89
C LEU A 4 1.71 12.11 9.61
N PRO A 5 0.83 13.12 9.71
CA PRO A 5 -0.21 13.43 8.71
C PRO A 5 0.26 14.02 7.36
N ASN A 6 1.55 13.96 7.04
CA ASN A 6 2.12 14.49 5.79
C ASN A 6 2.82 13.40 4.97
N CYS A 7 2.11 12.32 4.63
CA CYS A 7 2.59 11.26 3.72
C CYS A 7 2.70 11.72 2.25
N TYR A 8 2.96 12.99 1.97
CA TYR A 8 3.17 13.46 0.59
C TYR A 8 4.62 13.17 0.21
N THR A 9 4.90 11.90 -0.08
CA THR A 9 6.20 11.49 -0.61
C THR A 9 6.20 11.78 -2.10
N LYS A 10 7.14 12.62 -2.53
CA LYS A 10 7.42 12.96 -3.92
C LYS A 10 7.43 11.68 -4.77
N ASN A 11 6.56 11.59 -5.77
CA ASN A 11 6.71 10.59 -6.81
C ASN A 11 7.97 10.97 -7.60
N PRO A 12 8.92 10.06 -7.80
CA PRO A 12 10.12 10.37 -8.56
C PRO A 12 9.75 10.40 -10.05
N ASP A 13 9.62 11.61 -10.60
CA ASP A 13 9.23 11.81 -12.01
C ASP A 13 10.40 11.53 -13.00
N ASP A 14 11.64 11.43 -12.51
CA ASP A 14 12.87 11.40 -13.33
C ASP A 14 13.61 10.03 -13.34
N PHE A 15 12.98 8.93 -12.98
CA PHE A 15 13.63 7.62 -13.06
C PHE A 15 13.62 7.05 -14.48
N ASP A 16 14.79 6.87 -15.10
CA ASP A 16 14.93 6.04 -16.29
C ASP A 16 15.06 4.55 -15.91
N PRO A 17 14.06 3.71 -16.22
CA PRO A 17 14.13 2.27 -15.95
C PRO A 17 15.22 1.57 -16.77
N SER A 18 15.66 2.16 -17.88
CA SER A 18 16.63 1.58 -18.81
C SER A 18 18.07 1.66 -18.28
N ASN A 19 18.38 2.65 -17.44
CA ASN A 19 19.69 2.78 -16.81
C ASN A 19 19.58 3.20 -15.33
N PRO A 20 19.32 2.23 -14.43
CA PRO A 20 18.95 2.50 -13.04
C PRO A 20 20.13 2.88 -12.12
N TYR A 21 21.37 2.91 -12.62
CA TYR A 21 22.58 3.13 -11.80
C TYR A 21 23.26 4.48 -12.05
N ASN A 22 22.72 5.33 -12.92
CA ASN A 22 23.31 6.63 -13.20
C ASN A 22 23.32 7.55 -11.98
N ASP A 23 22.25 7.55 -11.19
CA ASP A 23 22.08 8.42 -10.02
C ASP A 23 21.72 7.59 -8.77
N PRO A 24 22.64 7.41 -7.81
CA PRO A 24 22.40 6.58 -6.63
C PRO A 24 21.33 7.15 -5.70
N GLU A 25 21.14 8.47 -5.68
CA GLU A 25 20.13 9.17 -4.87
C GLU A 25 18.72 8.85 -5.36
N VAL A 26 18.47 9.04 -6.66
CA VAL A 26 17.19 8.76 -7.32
C VAL A 26 16.79 7.30 -7.13
N MET A 27 17.75 6.38 -7.25
CA MET A 27 17.53 4.94 -7.05
C MET A 27 17.00 4.60 -5.65
N LEU A 28 17.49 5.26 -4.60
CA LEU A 28 17.01 5.05 -3.22
C LEU A 28 15.59 5.57 -3.04
N GLU A 29 15.29 6.77 -3.55
CA GLU A 29 13.96 7.38 -3.46
C GLU A 29 12.87 6.49 -4.07
N ILE A 30 13.15 5.87 -5.22
CA ILE A 30 12.22 4.96 -5.88
C ILE A 30 12.04 3.67 -5.10
N ARG A 31 13.11 3.11 -4.54
CA ARG A 31 13.00 1.90 -3.71
C ARG A 31 12.08 2.16 -2.52
N GLU A 32 12.23 3.30 -1.86
CA GLU A 32 11.35 3.68 -0.77
C GLU A 32 9.90 3.86 -1.26
N HIS A 33 9.69 4.53 -2.39
CA HIS A 33 8.37 4.70 -2.99
C HIS A 33 7.70 3.36 -3.31
N LEU A 34 8.40 2.45 -3.99
CA LEU A 34 7.88 1.12 -4.32
C LEU A 34 7.54 0.31 -3.07
N VAL A 35 8.37 0.40 -2.03
CA VAL A 35 8.09 -0.25 -0.75
C VAL A 35 6.84 0.34 -0.12
N ARG A 36 6.68 1.67 -0.11
CA ARG A 36 5.46 2.33 0.41
C ARG A 36 4.20 1.90 -0.33
N GLU A 37 4.21 1.84 -1.65
CA GLU A 37 3.07 1.37 -2.44
C GLU A 37 2.69 -0.08 -2.12
N LYS A 38 3.69 -0.95 -1.92
CA LYS A 38 3.44 -2.32 -1.44
C LYS A 38 2.81 -2.34 -0.05
N TRP A 39 3.27 -1.50 0.88
CA TRP A 39 2.65 -1.37 2.20
C TRP A 39 1.21 -0.88 2.12
N ILE A 40 0.90 0.10 1.24
CA ILE A 40 -0.45 0.58 1.02
C ILE A 40 -1.37 -0.55 0.53
N GLN A 41 -0.91 -1.38 -0.40
CA GLN A 41 -1.68 -2.54 -0.87
C GLN A 41 -1.91 -3.57 0.24
N ILE A 42 -0.89 -3.85 1.05
CA ILE A 42 -1.00 -4.74 2.21
C ILE A 42 -2.02 -4.20 3.21
N GLU A 43 -1.99 -2.91 3.53
CA GLU A 43 -2.88 -2.29 4.50
C GLU A 43 -4.33 -2.23 3.99
N LYS A 44 -4.53 -1.90 2.69
CA LYS A 44 -5.84 -2.03 2.04
C LYS A 44 -6.41 -3.45 2.17
N ALA A 45 -5.59 -4.47 1.96
CA ALA A 45 -6.01 -5.86 2.14
C ALA A 45 -6.35 -6.19 3.60
N LYS A 46 -5.64 -5.62 4.59
CA LYS A 46 -5.99 -5.80 6.01
C LYS A 46 -7.35 -5.17 6.34
N ILE A 47 -7.62 -3.96 5.86
CA ILE A 47 -8.92 -3.28 6.05
C ILE A 47 -10.05 -4.14 5.48
N ILE A 48 -9.88 -4.68 4.27
CA ILE A 48 -10.88 -5.57 3.66
C ILE A 48 -11.10 -6.83 4.51
N ARG A 49 -10.02 -7.46 4.99
CA ARG A 49 -10.12 -8.64 5.87
C ARG A 49 -10.88 -8.33 7.17
N GLU A 50 -10.65 -7.16 7.76
CA GLU A 50 -11.36 -6.75 8.97
C GLU A 50 -12.85 -6.53 8.71
N LYS A 51 -13.20 -5.85 7.61
CA LYS A 51 -14.60 -5.69 7.18
C LYS A 51 -15.26 -7.02 6.87
N LEU A 52 -14.54 -7.97 6.26
CA LEU A 52 -15.07 -9.29 5.96
C LEU A 52 -15.32 -10.11 7.23
N LYS A 53 -14.40 -10.06 8.21
CA LYS A 53 -14.62 -10.67 9.53
C LYS A 53 -15.85 -10.09 10.22
N TRP A 54 -15.99 -8.76 10.18
CA TRP A 54 -17.16 -8.08 10.73
C TRP A 54 -18.45 -8.53 10.05
N CYS A 55 -18.48 -8.56 8.72
CA CYS A 55 -19.66 -9.02 7.96
C CYS A 55 -20.01 -10.47 8.29
N TYR A 56 -19.01 -11.35 8.40
CA TYR A 56 -19.20 -12.74 8.83
C TYR A 56 -19.81 -12.84 10.24
N SER A 57 -19.36 -12.00 11.18
CA SER A 57 -19.91 -11.95 12.53
C SER A 57 -21.34 -11.39 12.60
N VAL A 58 -21.70 -10.44 11.72
CA VAL A 58 -23.01 -9.79 11.72
C VAL A 58 -24.07 -10.62 10.99
N GLU A 59 -23.76 -11.15 9.81
CA GLU A 59 -24.74 -11.85 8.96
C GLU A 59 -24.95 -13.32 9.33
N GLY A 60 -24.01 -13.93 10.07
CA GLY A 60 -24.14 -15.30 10.59
C GLY A 60 -24.33 -16.31 9.45
N ILE A 61 -25.52 -16.91 9.34
CA ILE A 61 -25.82 -17.93 8.30
C ILE A 61 -25.81 -17.34 6.88
N ASN A 62 -26.13 -16.05 6.72
CA ASN A 62 -26.31 -15.43 5.40
C ASN A 62 -25.03 -14.81 4.82
N HIS A 63 -23.87 -15.08 5.42
CA HIS A 63 -22.61 -14.44 5.04
C HIS A 63 -22.19 -14.73 3.57
N LEU A 64 -22.64 -15.82 2.94
CA LEU A 64 -22.29 -16.16 1.55
C LEU A 64 -22.99 -15.31 0.48
N GLN A 65 -24.10 -14.64 0.83
CA GLN A 65 -24.90 -13.85 -0.12
C GLN A 65 -24.75 -12.35 0.11
N LYS A 66 -24.47 -11.95 1.35
CA LYS A 66 -24.44 -10.55 1.78
C LYS A 66 -23.03 -10.02 2.06
N CYS A 67 -22.06 -10.92 2.18
CA CYS A 67 -20.63 -10.63 2.13
C CYS A 67 -20.07 -11.24 0.83
#